data_AF-A0A4Y7RPJ4-F1
#
_entry.id   AF-A0A4Y7RPJ4-F1
#
_cell.length_a   1.000
_cell.length_b   1.000
_cell.length_c   1.000
_cell.angle_alpha   90.00
_cell.angle_beta   90.00
_cell.angle_gamma   90.00
#
_symmetry.space_group_name_H-M   'P 1'
#
loop_
_entity.id
_entity.type
_entity.pdbx_description
1 polymer ?
#
loop_
_entity_poly.entity_id
_entity_poly.type
_entity_poly.pdbx_seq_one_letter_code
_entity_poly.pdbx_strand_id
1 'polypeptide(L)'
;MIKLEISKEARDYILNNIDAITVESISMASCCGYSNEPVVFEYKPSAPEHYEEVIAGGIKVYVFKEGAVVAPGGARICLADNNSPFKWLNIEGLRYKDYFGGIPESD
;
A
#
# COMPACT_ATOMS: atom_id res chain seq x y z
N MET A 1 8.31 12.00 -3.06
CA MET A 1 6.94 12.52 -3.01
C MET A 1 6.07 11.74 -3.95
N ILE A 2 5.37 10.75 -3.39
CA ILE A 2 4.47 9.84 -4.07
C ILE A 2 3.22 10.63 -4.45
N LYS A 3 2.90 10.64 -5.74
CA LYS A 3 1.59 11.12 -6.21
C LYS A 3 0.57 10.05 -5.86
N LEU A 4 -0.36 10.37 -4.95
CA LEU A 4 -1.39 9.45 -4.47
C LEU A 4 -2.77 10.09 -4.56
N GLU A 5 -3.73 9.35 -5.07
CA GLU A 5 -5.15 9.72 -5.11
C GLU A 5 -5.99 8.69 -4.34
N ILE A 6 -7.12 9.11 -3.78
CA ILE A 6 -8.08 8.22 -3.12
C ILE A 6 -9.42 8.37 -3.83
N SER A 7 -10.04 7.26 -4.23
CA SER A 7 -11.38 7.29 -4.83
C SER A 7 -12.40 7.87 -3.84
N LYS A 8 -13.50 8.44 -4.35
CA LYS A 8 -14.53 9.01 -3.48
C LYS A 8 -15.10 7.96 -2.52
N GLU A 9 -15.37 6.77 -3.04
CA GLU A 9 -15.93 5.64 -2.30
C GLU A 9 -14.98 5.15 -1.21
N ALA A 10 -13.67 5.05 -1.53
CA ALA A 10 -12.64 4.69 -0.56
C ALA A 10 -12.51 5.76 0.53
N ARG A 11 -12.52 7.04 0.15
CA ARG A 11 -12.45 8.16 1.09
C ARG A 11 -13.63 8.16 2.06
N ASP A 12 -14.84 8.01 1.54
CA ASP A 12 -16.06 7.97 2.36
C ASP A 12 -16.05 6.74 3.29
N TYR A 13 -15.51 5.61 2.83
CA TYR A 13 -15.32 4.43 3.68
C TYR A 13 -14.30 4.64 4.80
N ILE A 14 -13.13 5.24 4.50
CA ILE A 14 -12.07 5.50 5.48
C ILE A 14 -12.55 6.49 6.54
N LEU A 15 -13.09 7.64 6.13
CA LEU A 15 -13.47 8.73 7.05
C LEU A 15 -14.59 8.35 8.02
N ASN A 16 -15.38 7.33 7.72
CA ASN A 16 -16.38 6.80 8.65
C ASN A 16 -15.77 6.01 9.82
N ASN A 17 -14.49 5.60 9.72
CA ASN A 17 -13.85 4.71 10.67
C ASN A 17 -12.57 5.30 11.30
N ILE A 18 -11.73 6.01 10.52
CA ILE A 18 -10.42 6.51 10.94
C ILE A 18 -9.98 7.75 10.12
N ASP A 19 -8.98 8.50 10.59
CA ASP A 19 -8.43 9.69 9.93
C ASP A 19 -7.08 9.46 9.21
N ALA A 20 -6.49 8.27 9.38
CA ALA A 20 -5.24 7.89 8.78
C ALA A 20 -5.19 6.41 8.40
N ILE A 21 -4.42 6.11 7.36
CA ILE A 21 -4.18 4.75 6.87
C ILE A 21 -2.70 4.54 6.56
N THR A 22 -2.28 3.28 6.53
CA THR A 22 -0.90 2.88 6.24
C THR A 22 -0.87 1.93 5.05
N VAL A 23 0.10 2.11 4.15
CA VAL A 23 0.38 1.19 3.05
C VAL A 23 1.69 0.46 3.36
N GLU A 24 1.58 -0.81 3.69
CA GLU A 24 2.71 -1.68 4.03
C GLU A 24 3.24 -2.42 2.82
N SER A 25 4.52 -2.79 2.88
CA SER A 25 5.13 -3.78 2.00
C SER A 25 5.05 -5.15 2.67
N ILE A 26 4.12 -6.00 2.25
CA ILE A 26 3.94 -7.34 2.82
C ILE A 26 4.57 -8.38 1.91
N SER A 27 5.56 -9.11 2.41
CA SER A 27 6.12 -10.26 1.70
C SER A 27 5.10 -11.38 1.65
N MET A 28 4.66 -11.74 0.44
CA MET A 28 3.74 -12.84 0.19
C MET A 28 4.47 -13.96 -0.53
N ALA A 29 4.30 -15.19 -0.03
CA ALA A 29 4.81 -16.38 -0.68
C ALA A 29 3.80 -16.89 -1.73
N SER A 30 4.29 -17.22 -2.91
CA SER A 30 3.54 -17.87 -3.97
C SER A 30 4.31 -19.09 -4.50
N CYS A 31 3.69 -19.90 -5.36
CA CYS A 31 4.33 -21.08 -5.96
C CYS A 31 5.58 -20.75 -6.79
N CYS A 32 5.78 -19.49 -7.17
CA CYS A 32 6.89 -19.02 -8.01
C CYS A 32 7.87 -18.08 -7.29
N GLY A 33 7.82 -18.00 -5.95
CA GLY A 33 8.74 -17.17 -5.15
C GLY A 33 8.03 -16.23 -4.19
N TYR A 34 8.77 -15.22 -3.73
CA TYR A 34 8.26 -14.17 -2.85
C TYR A 34 8.07 -12.88 -3.63
N SER A 35 6.92 -12.23 -3.44
CA SER A 35 6.70 -10.86 -3.89
C SER A 35 6.39 -9.95 -2.72
N ASN A 36 6.77 -8.67 -2.85
CA ASN A 36 6.39 -7.65 -1.89
C ASN A 36 5.15 -6.92 -2.38
N GLU A 37 4.01 -7.23 -1.76
CA GLU A 37 2.72 -6.68 -2.16
C GLU A 37 2.37 -5.43 -1.32
N PRO A 38 1.85 -4.37 -1.95
CA PRO A 38 1.36 -3.22 -1.22
C PRO A 38 -0.01 -3.53 -0.61
N VAL A 39 -0.12 -3.40 0.71
CA VAL A 39 -1.37 -3.67 1.43
C VAL A 39 -1.77 -2.46 2.26
N VAL A 40 -3.03 -2.05 2.14
CA VAL A 40 -3.59 -0.91 2.87
C VAL A 40 -4.19 -1.37 4.19
N PHE A 41 -3.76 -0.75 5.29
CA PHE A 41 -4.25 -1.01 6.63
C PHE A 41 -4.84 0.25 7.28
N GLU A 42 -5.88 0.05 8.08
CA GLU A 42 -6.61 1.10 8.82
C GLU A 42 -5.94 1.38 10.17
N TYR A 43 -4.67 1.74 10.16
CA TYR A 43 -3.95 2.19 11.35
C TYR A 43 -2.92 3.28 11.00
N LYS A 44 -2.41 3.93 12.05
CA LYS A 44 -1.21 4.77 12.00
C LYS A 44 0.02 3.95 12.41
N PRO A 45 1.14 4.00 11.67
CA PRO A 45 2.28 3.14 11.96
C PRO A 45 2.94 3.58 13.27
N SER A 46 3.49 2.62 14.02
CA SER A 46 4.21 2.87 15.27
C SER A 46 5.56 3.56 15.06
N ALA A 47 6.16 3.40 13.87
CA ALA A 47 7.44 3.96 13.46
C ALA A 47 7.29 4.76 12.15
N PRO A 48 6.67 5.96 12.19
CA PRO A 48 6.31 6.74 11.00
C PRO A 48 7.50 7.18 10.15
N GLU A 49 8.72 7.19 10.70
CA GLU A 49 9.96 7.51 10.01
C GLU A 49 10.29 6.54 8.85
N HIS A 50 9.73 5.33 8.84
CA HIS A 50 9.87 4.36 7.74
C HIS A 50 8.92 4.62 6.56
N TYR A 51 8.06 5.64 6.68
CA TYR A 51 7.00 5.92 5.73
C TYR A 51 7.17 7.33 5.16
N GLU A 52 6.72 7.50 3.92
CA GLU A 52 6.42 8.81 3.36
C GLU A 52 4.99 9.20 3.76
N GLU A 53 4.83 10.32 4.45
CA GLU A 53 3.50 10.88 4.77
C GLU A 53 2.96 11.66 3.57
N VAL A 54 1.80 11.26 3.07
CA VAL A 54 1.09 11.88 1.96
C VAL A 54 -0.32 12.28 2.42
N ILE A 55 -0.73 13.51 2.12
CA ILE A 55 -2.12 13.94 2.33
C ILE A 55 -2.87 13.78 1.02
N ALA A 56 -3.84 12.88 0.98
CA ALA A 56 -4.67 12.62 -0.20
C ALA A 56 -6.15 12.66 0.20
N GLY A 57 -6.94 13.52 -0.46
CA GLY A 57 -8.37 13.67 -0.15
C GLY A 57 -8.67 14.13 1.29
N GLY A 58 -7.71 14.73 1.98
CA GLY A 58 -7.82 15.12 3.40
C GLY A 58 -7.56 13.98 4.39
N ILE A 59 -7.17 12.80 3.93
CA ILE A 59 -6.75 11.66 4.74
C ILE A 59 -5.22 11.63 4.77
N LYS A 60 -4.66 11.31 5.94
CA LYS A 60 -3.22 11.08 6.08
C LYS A 60 -2.87 9.64 5.70
N VAL A 61 -2.02 9.47 4.71
CA VAL A 61 -1.56 8.15 4.23
C VAL A 61 -0.07 8.01 4.50
N TYR A 62 0.30 6.96 5.22
CA TYR A 62 1.71 6.60 5.45
C TYR A 62 2.08 5.49 4.46
N VAL A 63 2.93 5.79 3.47
CA VAL A 63 3.37 4.79 2.48
C VAL A 63 4.77 4.31 2.83
N PHE A 64 4.96 3.00 3.01
CA PHE A 64 6.28 2.46 3.31
C PHE A 64 7.29 2.89 2.23
N LYS A 65 8.42 3.46 2.63
CA LYS A 65 9.29 4.19 1.68
C LYS A 65 10.28 3.29 0.95
N GLU A 66 10.73 2.21 1.58
CA GLU A 66 11.80 1.38 1.05
C GLU A 66 11.29 0.47 -0.06
N GLY A 67 11.98 0.49 -1.20
CA GLY A 67 11.60 -0.33 -2.35
C GLY A 67 10.33 0.12 -3.09
N ALA A 68 9.68 1.21 -2.68
CA ALA A 68 8.48 1.72 -3.34
C ALA A 68 8.76 2.12 -4.79
N VAL A 69 7.93 1.63 -5.72
CA VAL A 69 7.94 1.96 -7.14
C VAL A 69 6.54 2.38 -7.54
N VAL A 70 6.41 3.63 -7.99
CA VAL A 70 5.13 4.25 -8.35
C VAL A 70 5.03 4.34 -9.88
N ALA A 71 3.88 4.00 -10.43
CA ALA A 71 3.58 4.15 -11.85
C ALA A 71 3.65 5.63 -12.28
N PRO A 72 3.93 5.94 -13.56
CA PRO A 72 4.02 7.33 -14.03
C PRO A 72 2.76 8.18 -13.77
N GLY A 73 1.58 7.56 -13.72
CA GLY A 73 0.30 8.22 -13.41
C GLY A 73 0.10 8.56 -11.92
N GLY A 74 0.93 8.01 -11.05
CA GLY A 74 0.73 7.97 -9.60
C GLY A 74 0.12 6.65 -9.12
N ALA A 75 -0.10 6.58 -7.82
CA ALA A 75 -0.82 5.50 -7.17
C ALA A 75 -2.24 5.95 -6.83
N ARG A 76 -3.16 4.97 -6.70
CA ARG A 76 -4.57 5.24 -6.40
C ARG A 76 -5.10 4.21 -5.40
N ILE A 77 -5.72 4.69 -4.31
CA ILE A 77 -6.44 3.85 -3.35
C ILE A 77 -7.91 3.81 -3.72
N CYS A 78 -8.46 2.61 -3.84
CA CYS A 78 -9.85 2.34 -4.21
C CYS A 78 -10.49 1.39 -3.21
N LEU A 79 -11.80 1.47 -3.07
CA LEU A 79 -12.55 0.42 -2.38
C LEU A 79 -12.62 -0.77 -3.33
N ALA A 80 -12.19 -1.94 -2.88
CA ALA A 80 -12.25 -3.12 -3.72
C ALA A 80 -13.71 -3.45 -4.05
N ASP A 81 -14.00 -3.60 -5.34
CA ASP A 81 -15.27 -4.13 -5.82
C ASP A 81 -15.17 -5.65 -5.88
N ASN A 82 -15.21 -6.27 -4.71
CA ASN A 82 -15.40 -7.71 -4.62
C ASN A 82 -16.80 -7.98 -4.05
N ASN A 83 -17.47 -9.03 -4.54
CA ASN A 83 -18.72 -9.53 -3.96
C ASN A 83 -18.53 -10.11 -2.53
N SER A 84 -17.50 -9.67 -1.81
CA SER A 84 -17.23 -10.04 -0.43
C SER A 84 -18.14 -9.24 0.49
N PRO A 85 -18.67 -9.85 1.56
CA PRO A 85 -19.33 -9.10 2.63
C PRO A 85 -18.36 -8.16 3.37
N PHE A 86 -17.05 -8.42 3.25
CA PHE A 86 -16.00 -7.58 3.83
C PHE A 86 -15.43 -6.62 2.79
N LYS A 87 -15.64 -5.33 3.03
CA LYS A 87 -14.99 -4.24 2.30
C LYS A 87 -13.51 -4.21 2.67
N TRP A 88 -12.66 -3.94 1.69
CA TRP A 88 -11.23 -3.72 1.89
C TRP A 88 -10.71 -2.68 0.88
N LEU A 89 -9.59 -2.07 1.21
CA LEU A 89 -8.94 -1.04 0.39
C LEU A 89 -7.89 -1.70 -0.49
N ASN A 90 -7.97 -1.44 -1.79
CA ASN A 90 -6.95 -1.83 -2.76
C ASN A 90 -6.10 -0.62 -3.15
N ILE A 91 -4.85 -0.86 -3.56
CA ILE A 91 -3.97 0.18 -4.09
C ILE A 91 -3.42 -0.21 -5.46
N GLU A 92 -3.64 0.67 -6.43
CA GLU A 92 -3.18 0.54 -7.80
C GLU A 92 -2.00 1.48 -8.05
N GLY A 93 -1.14 1.14 -9.01
CA GLY A 93 -0.04 2.01 -9.43
C GLY A 93 1.09 2.15 -8.40
N LEU A 94 1.07 1.38 -7.31
CA LEU A 94 2.19 1.19 -6.39
C LEU A 94 2.61 -0.28 -6.42
N ARG A 95 3.92 -0.52 -6.36
CA ARG A 95 4.51 -1.84 -6.08
C ARG A 95 5.74 -1.66 -5.21
N TYR A 96 6.19 -2.74 -4.58
CA TYR A 96 7.48 -2.79 -3.93
C TYR A 96 8.44 -3.65 -4.74
N LYS A 97 9.74 -3.32 -4.69
CA LYS A 97 10.76 -4.18 -5.25
C LYS A 97 10.73 -5.52 -4.53
N ASP A 98 10.67 -6.61 -5.28
CA ASP A 98 10.81 -7.94 -4.73
C ASP A 98 12.21 -8.10 -4.13
N TYR A 99 12.27 -8.68 -2.94
CA TYR A 99 13.54 -9.09 -2.36
C TYR A 99 14.00 -10.38 -3.05
N PHE A 100 14.70 -10.23 -4.18
CA PHE A 100 15.54 -11.30 -4.71
C PHE A 100 16.78 -11.39 -3.83
N GLY A 101 16.64 -11.89 -2.60
CA GLY A 101 17.79 -12.32 -1.82
C GLY A 101 18.60 -13.26 -2.70
N GLY A 102 19.86 -12.89 -2.96
CA GLY A 102 20.73 -13.62 -3.87
C GLY A 102 20.63 -15.11 -3.57
N ILE A 103 20.32 -15.90 -4.59
CA ILE A 103 20.53 -17.35 -4.53
C ILE A 103 22.01 -17.47 -4.12
N PRO A 104 22.36 -18.03 -2.95
CA PRO A 104 23.75 -18.29 -2.68
C PRO A 104 24.20 -19.24 -3.79
N GLU A 105 25.17 -18.82 -4.59
CA GLU A 105 25.90 -19.74 -5.45
C GLU A 105 26.42 -20.83 -4.50
N SER A 106 25.84 -22.01 -4.60
CA SER A 106 26.36 -23.20 -3.94
C SER A 106 27.64 -23.56 -4.69
N ASP A 107 28.78 -23.26 -4.09
CA ASP A 107 30.10 -23.79 -4.47
C ASP A 107 30.09 -25.33 -4.55
#